data_AF-W1X258-F1
#
_entry.id   AF-W1X258-F1
#
_cell.length_a   1.000
_cell.length_b   1.000
_cell.length_c   1.000
_cell.angle_alpha   90.00
_cell.angle_beta   90.00
_cell.angle_gamma   90.00
#
_symmetry.space_group_name_H-M   'P 1'
#
loop_
_entity.id
_entity.type
_entity.pdbx_description
1 polymer ?
#
loop_
_entity_poly.entity_id
_entity_poly.type
_entity_poly.pdbx_seq_one_letter_code
_entity_poly.pdbx_strand_id
1 'polypeptide(L)' 'MVTLYGIKNCDTIKKARRWLEANNIDYRFHDYRVDGLDSELLNGF' A
#
# COMPACT_ATOMS: atom_id res chain seq x y z
N MET A 1 8.49 -1.48 10.05
CA MET A 1 8.04 -2.23 8.85
C MET A 1 6.81 -1.51 8.34
N VAL A 2 6.95 -0.70 7.28
CA VAL A 2 5.87 0.18 6.80
C VAL A 2 5.02 -0.58 5.79
N THR A 3 3.73 -0.75 6.04
CA THR A 3 2.83 -1.37 5.05
C THR A 3 2.02 -0.28 4.36
N LEU A 4 2.29 -0.08 3.07
CA LEU A 4 1.57 0.85 2.23
C LEU A 4 0.39 0.12 1.60
N TYR A 5 -0.80 0.36 2.14
CA TYR A 5 -2.02 -0.18 1.56
C TYR A 5 -2.57 0.76 0.50
N GLY A 6 -2.96 0.22 -0.65
CA GLY A 6 -3.49 1.04 -1.73
C GLY A 6 -3.96 0.26 -2.93
N ILE A 7 -4.19 0.97 -4.02
CA ILE A 7 -4.54 0.39 -5.31
C ILE A 7 -3.49 0.90 -6.31
N LYS A 8 -2.94 0.00 -7.14
CA LYS A 8 -1.93 0.32 -8.17
C LYS A 8 -2.33 1.49 -9.08
N ASN A 9 -3.63 1.69 -9.28
CA ASN A 9 -4.18 2.75 -10.13
C ASN A 9 -4.46 4.09 -9.41
N CYS A 10 -3.99 4.28 -8.18
CA CYS A 10 -4.10 5.56 -7.48
C CYS A 10 -2.79 6.37 -7.59
N ASP A 11 -2.88 7.59 -8.11
CA ASP A 11 -1.71 8.48 -8.26
C ASP A 11 -1.06 8.83 -6.92
N THR A 12 -1.85 8.90 -5.84
CA THR A 12 -1.35 9.12 -4.47
C THR A 12 -0.41 8.01 -4.02
N ILE A 13 -0.73 6.75 -4.31
CA ILE A 13 0.09 5.59 -3.97
C ILE A 13 1.40 5.57 -4.76
N LYS A 14 1.36 5.96 -6.05
CA LYS A 14 2.57 6.09 -6.86
C LYS A 14 3.51 7.15 -6.30
N LYS A 15 2.97 8.29 -5.83
CA LYS A 15 3.77 9.34 -5.17
C LYS A 15 4.34 8.87 -3.84
N ALA A 16 3.53 8.20 -3.01
CA ALA A 16 3.97 7.66 -1.72
C ALA A 16 5.10 6.63 -1.89
N ARG A 17 4.98 5.70 -2.84
CA ARG A 17 6.05 4.74 -3.16
C ARG A 17 7.34 5.42 -3.59
N ARG A 18 7.26 6.38 -4.52
CA ARG A 18 8.44 7.14 -4.94
C ARG A 18 9.13 7.86 -3.79
N TRP A 19 8.35 8.43 -2.86
CA TRP A 19 8.92 9.08 -1.69
C TRP A 19 9.58 8.08 -0.75
N LEU A 20 8.94 6.92 -0.50
CA LEU A 20 9.51 5.86 0.34
C LEU A 20 10.81 5.29 -0.26
N GLU A 21 10.85 5.04 -1.58
CA GLU A 21 12.06 4.62 -2.29
C GLU A 21 13.16 5.69 -2.23
N ALA A 22 12.80 6.96 -2.44
CA ALA A 22 13.76 8.07 -2.37
C ALA A 22 14.37 8.24 -0.96
N ASN A 23 13.61 7.90 0.09
CA ASN A 23 14.09 7.92 1.46
C ASN A 23 14.72 6.60 1.90
N ASN A 24 14.86 5.61 0.99
CA ASN A 24 15.37 4.27 1.31
C ASN A 24 14.61 3.59 2.46
N ILE A 25 13.31 3.88 2.58
CA ILE A 25 12.47 3.30 3.62
C ILE A 25 11.93 1.98 3.11
N ASP A 26 12.22 0.90 3.84
CA ASP A 26 11.65 -0.41 3.54
C ASP A 26 10.13 -0.38 3.74
N TYR A 27 9.39 -0.65 2.66
CA TYR A 27 7.93 -0.64 2.66
C TYR A 27 7.37 -1.85 1.92
N ARG A 28 6.22 -2.32 2.41
CA ARG A 28 5.47 -3.43 1.83
C ARG A 28 4.21 -2.88 1.18
N PHE A 29 4.09 -3.00 -0.13
CA PHE A 29 2.90 -2.55 -0.85
C PHE A 29 1.82 -3.63 -0.85
N HIS A 30 0.62 -3.29 -0.38
CA HIS A 30 -0.53 -4.19 -0.35
C HIS A 30 -1.63 -3.64 -1.27
N ASP A 31 -2.03 -4.43 -2.27
CA ASP A 31 -2.95 -3.99 -3.32
C ASP A 31 -4.37 -4.51 -3.10
N TYR A 32 -5.29 -3.62 -2.71
CA TYR A 32 -6.68 -3.99 -2.41
C TYR A 32 -7.47 -4.56 -3.60
N ARG A 33 -7.02 -4.31 -4.83
CA ARG A 33 -7.77 -4.67 -6.04
C ARG A 33 -7.32 -6.02 -6.61
N VAL A 34 -6.10 -6.44 -6.30
CA VAL A 34 -5.53 -7.72 -6.76
C VAL A 34 -5.67 -8.80 -5.69
N ASP A 35 -5.40 -8.49 -4.42
CA ASP A 35 -5.63 -9.42 -3.30
C ASP A 35 -7.13 -9.56 -2.96
N GLY A 36 -7.96 -8.65 -3.46
CA GLY A 36 -9.33 -8.46 -2.97
C GLY A 36 -9.31 -7.62 -1.69
N LEU A 37 -10.42 -6.94 -1.39
CA LEU A 37 -10.62 -6.40 -0.05
C LEU A 37 -10.76 -7.60 0.88
N ASP A 38 -9.64 -8.06 1.42
CA ASP A 38 -9.64 -9.16 2.36
C ASP A 38 -10.51 -8.74 3.54
N SER A 39 -11.60 -9.47 3.73
CA SER A 39 -12.62 -9.13 4.72
C SER A 39 -12.07 -9.23 6.14
N GLU A 40 -10.91 -9.88 6.31
CA GLU A 40 -10.16 -9.92 7.57
C GLU A 40 -9.46 -8.60 7.86
N LEU A 41 -9.00 -7.84 6.84
CA LEU A 41 -8.39 -6.52 7.04
C LEU A 41 -9.44 -5.47 7.44
N LEU A 42 -10.66 -5.61 6.93
CA LEU A 42 -11.76 -4.68 7.23
C LEU A 42 -12.36 -4.88 8.62
N ASN A 43 -12.25 -6.10 9.20
CA ASN A 43 -12.70 -6.41 10.55
C ASN A 43 -11.68 -6.07 11.65
N GLY A 44 -10.47 -5.60 11.28
CA GLY A 44 -9.38 -5.31 12.22
C GLY A 44 -9.29 -3.86 12.72
N PHE A 45 -10.23 -2.99 12.34
CA PHE A 45 -10.32 -1.59 12.80
C PHE A 45 -11.44 -1.40 13.83
#